data_AF-A0A7M3Y0N0-F1
#
_entry.id   AF-A0A7M3Y0N0-F1
#
_cell.length_a   1.000
_cell.length_b   1.000
_cell.length_c   1.000
_cell.angle_alpha   90.00
_cell.angle_beta   90.00
_cell.angle_gamma   90.00
#
_symmetry.space_group_name_H-M   'P 1'
#
loop_
_entity.id
_entity.type
_entity.pdbx_description
1 polymer ?
#
loop_
_entity_poly.entity_id
_entity_poly.type
_entity_poly.pdbx_seq_one_letter_code
_entity_poly.pdbx_strand_id
1 'polypeptide(L)' 'RYGTTLVCGFARVHGHLVGIVANNGILFSESSLKGAHFVQLCGQRKVPLIFLQNITGFMV' A
#
# COMPACT_ATOMS: atom_id res chain seq x y z
N ARG A 1 -0.90 16.15 -0.13
CA ARG A 1 -0.58 14.72 -0.40
C ARG A 1 -0.51 14.01 0.95
N TYR A 2 -1.23 12.89 1.14
CA TYR A 2 -1.35 12.19 2.45
C TYR A 2 -0.49 10.91 2.47
N GLY A 3 0.22 10.65 3.57
CA GLY A 3 1.05 9.45 3.78
C GLY A 3 2.01 9.18 2.63
N THR A 4 2.94 10.10 2.34
CA THR A 4 3.79 10.06 1.14
C THR A 4 4.86 8.96 1.17
N THR A 5 5.17 8.41 2.35
CA THR A 5 6.13 7.30 2.50
C THR A 5 5.54 5.93 2.16
N LEU A 6 4.22 5.86 1.96
CA LEU A 6 3.53 4.67 1.48
C LEU A 6 2.77 4.99 0.19
N VAL A 7 3.20 4.39 -0.90
CA VAL A 7 2.54 4.46 -2.20
C VAL A 7 1.47 3.37 -2.25
N CYS A 8 0.21 3.77 -2.47
CA CYS A 8 -0.91 2.86 -2.69
C CYS A 8 -1.55 3.18 -4.05
N GLY A 9 -1.84 2.17 -4.86
CA GLY A 9 -2.46 2.39 -6.15
C GLY A 9 -2.89 1.10 -6.85
N PHE A 10 -3.75 1.22 -7.87
CA PHE A 10 -4.15 0.09 -8.70
C PHE A 10 -3.30 0.01 -9.96
N ALA A 11 -3.02 -1.21 -10.41
CA ALA A 11 -2.34 -1.47 -11.67
C ALA A 11 -2.91 -2.73 -12.33
N ARG A 12 -2.43 -3.03 -13.54
CA ARG A 12 -2.68 -4.32 -14.19
C ARG A 12 -1.37 -5.05 -14.44
N VAL A 13 -1.29 -6.30 -14.00
CA VAL A 13 -0.16 -7.19 -14.22
C VAL A 13 -0.66 -8.39 -15.02
N HIS A 14 -0.15 -8.57 -16.24
CA HIS A 14 -0.64 -9.60 -17.17
C HIS A 14 -2.18 -9.60 -17.30
N GLY A 15 -2.80 -8.42 -17.39
CA GLY A 15 -4.25 -8.26 -17.50
C GLY A 15 -5.03 -8.32 -16.17
N HIS A 16 -4.45 -8.84 -15.10
CA HIS A 16 -5.09 -8.96 -13.78
C HIS A 16 -5.03 -7.62 -13.05
N LEU A 17 -6.18 -7.15 -12.53
CA LEU A 17 -6.23 -5.98 -11.66
C LEU A 17 -5.55 -6.32 -10.33
N VAL A 18 -4.60 -5.50 -9.93
CA VAL A 18 -3.85 -5.67 -8.67
C VAL A 18 -3.84 -4.36 -7.88
N GLY A 19 -3.83 -4.45 -6.56
CA GLY A 19 -3.54 -3.33 -5.66
C GLY A 19 -2.07 -3.38 -5.27
N ILE A 20 -1.36 -2.27 -5.41
CA ILE A 20 0.05 -2.15 -5.05
C ILE A 20 0.14 -1.35 -3.75
N VAL A 21 0.89 -1.88 -2.78
CA VAL A 21 1.29 -1.20 -1.55
C VAL A 21 2.82 -1.20 -1.50
N ALA A 22 3.42 -0.03 -1.68
CA ALA A 22 4.86 0.13 -1.81
C ALA A 22 5.40 1.13 -0.80
N ASN A 23 6.33 0.68 0.05
CA ASN A 23 6.97 1.50 1.05
C ASN A 23 8.21 2.18 0.46
N ASN A 24 8.51 3.41 0.88
CA ASN A 24 9.74 4.10 0.54
C ASN A 24 10.35 4.74 1.81
N GLY A 25 10.91 3.89 2.67
CA GLY A 25 11.50 4.30 3.95
C GLY A 25 10.57 4.04 5.15
N ILE A 26 10.64 4.94 6.14
CA ILE A 26 9.99 4.77 7.45
C ILE A 26 8.46 4.89 7.32
N LEU A 27 7.75 3.98 8.00
CA LEU A 27 6.30 4.07 8.16
C LEU A 27 5.94 5.05 9.28
N PHE A 28 5.19 6.08 8.91
CA PHE A 28 4.50 7.00 9.82
C PHE A 28 3.08 6.51 10.08
N SER A 29 2.48 6.89 11.22
CA SER A 29 1.10 6.53 11.57
C SER A 29 0.08 6.87 10.46
N GLU A 30 0.20 8.05 9.84
CA GLU A 30 -0.66 8.48 8.73
C GLU A 30 -0.52 7.58 7.49
N SER A 31 0.71 7.20 7.14
CA SER A 31 0.98 6.27 6.04
C SER A 31 0.40 4.88 6.32
N SER A 32 0.48 4.41 7.58
CA SER A 32 -0.12 3.13 8.00
C SER A 32 -1.64 3.14 7.88
N LEU A 33 -2.31 4.23 8.30
CA LEU A 33 -3.77 4.35 8.17
C LEU A 33 -4.21 4.35 6.69
N LYS A 34 -3.49 5.06 5.82
CA LYS A 34 -3.69 5.02 4.37
C LYS A 34 -3.57 3.60 3.81
N GLY A 35 -2.54 2.86 4.22
CA GLY A 35 -2.31 1.47 3.82
C GLY A 35 -3.46 0.56 4.25
N ALA A 36 -3.89 0.68 5.50
CA ALA A 36 -4.99 -0.12 6.05
C ALA A 36 -6.30 0.08 5.26
N HIS A 37 -6.70 1.33 5.01
CA HIS A 37 -7.90 1.63 4.20
C HIS A 37 -7.79 1.07 2.78
N PHE A 38 -6.62 1.16 2.15
CA PHE A 38 -6.41 0.64 0.81
C PHE A 38 -6.49 -0.90 0.75
N VAL A 39 -5.90 -1.58 1.74
CA VAL A 39 -5.97 -3.05 1.87
C VAL A 39 -7.42 -3.50 2.09
N GLN A 40 -8.18 -2.82 2.95
CA GLN A 40 -9.60 -3.09 3.15
C GLN A 40 -10.41 -2.95 1.86
N LEU A 41 -10.17 -1.89 1.09
CA LEU A 41 -10.82 -1.68 -0.20
C LEU A 41 -10.51 -2.80 -1.20
N CYS A 42 -9.26 -3.25 -1.26
CA CYS A 42 -8.85 -4.35 -2.13
C CYS A 42 -9.50 -5.68 -1.69
N GLY A 43 -9.57 -5.93 -0.37
CA GLY A 43 -10.26 -7.08 0.19
C GLY A 43 -11.74 -7.14 -0.17
N GLN A 44 -12.46 -6.01 -0.03
CA GLN A 44 -13.87 -5.91 -0.42
C GLN A 44 -14.09 -6.16 -1.93
N ARG A 45 -13.15 -5.72 -2.76
CA ARG A 45 -13.24 -5.86 -4.23
C ARG A 45 -12.63 -7.16 -4.77
N LYS A 46 -12.13 -8.03 -3.89
CA LYS A 46 -11.39 -9.26 -4.25
C LYS A 46 -10.22 -8.98 -5.19
N VAL A 47 -9.55 -7.85 -5.00
CA VAL A 47 -8.38 -7.45 -5.78
C VAL A 47 -7.12 -8.00 -5.10
N PRO A 48 -6.30 -8.82 -5.79
CA PRO A 48 -5.05 -9.32 -5.24
C PRO A 48 -4.08 -8.17 -4.95
N LEU A 49 -3.30 -8.32 -3.88
CA LEU A 49 -2.35 -7.32 -3.39
C LEU A 49 -0.91 -7.70 -3.72
N ILE A 50 -0.14 -6.72 -4.18
CA ILE A 50 1.32 -6.79 -4.35
C ILE A 50 1.95 -5.84 -3.34
N PHE A 51 2.82 -6.38 -2.49
CA PHE A 51 3.59 -5.61 -1.51
C PHE A 51 5.02 -5.42 -2.00
N LEU A 52 5.43 -4.17 -2.18
CA LEU A 52 6.82 -3.80 -2.48
C LEU A 52 7.43 -3.22 -1.21
N GLN A 53 8.13 -4.07 -0.47
CA GLN A 53 8.68 -3.72 0.84
C GLN A 53 10.08 -3.14 0.71
N ASN A 54 10.19 -1.82 0.85
CA ASN A 54 11.45 -1.11 1.10
C ASN A 54 11.30 -0.30 2.40
N ILE A 55 11.35 -1.02 3.52
CA ILE A 55 11.10 -0.49 4.87
C ILE A 55 12.26 -0.82 5.81
N THR A 56 12.71 0.18 6.56
CA THR A 56 13.72 0.03 7.62
C THR A 56 13.10 -0.17 9.01
N GLY A 57 11.82 0.14 9.17
CA GLY A 57 11.03 -0.03 10.39
C GLY A 57 9.89 0.98 10.49
N PHE A 58 9.28 1.05 11.68
CA PHE A 58 8.29 2.06 12.04
C PHE A 58 8.97 3.22 12.78
N MET A 59 8.43 4.44 12.64
CA MET A 59 8.80 5.53 13.54
C MET A 59 8.22 5.24 14.92
N VAL A 60 9.09 5.19 15.94
CA VAL A 60 8.76 4.95 17.36
C VAL A 60 8.71 6.26 18.14
#